data_AF-Q0UUD3-F1
#
_entry.id   AF-Q0UUD3-F1
#
_cell.length_a   1.000
_cell.length_b   1.000
_cell.length_c   1.000
_cell.angle_alpha   90.00
_cell.angle_beta   90.00
_cell.angle_gamma   90.00
#
_symmetry.space_group_name_H-M   'P 1'
#
loop_
_entity.id
_entity.type
_entity.pdbx_description
1 polymer ?
#
loop_
_entity_poly.entity_id
_entity_poly.type
_entity_poly.pdbx_seq_one_letter_code
_entity_poly.pdbx_strand_id
1 'polypeptide(L)'
;MSEGTRPKYDNLPGIDTAPDIYETPDLAEDVSTIQASTVVSEDEDGESALDRQRFQTDQARNRFQPSRVDAQGVDFSDNIAAQRRSYRTTTRARRRRGEILGDDSDEEQESFEAKLNRVKRELLELENEYERRVETGDKSQIEELDPKQQMEYISNKVDSIYTMRRGGARGAEAQLDRTVQKFKDYKPFDPSPRITKIVAKQPPLPGTQIQRNQLEYVLNQAADFDKRISQLENNLGLNGNTMPELSDKPSFPVFTTLQTLEQTLGLLGDASTNNLEGAIQQIRKLTADAEQLKATREDAARTGSVSSDGTSPAYPDQEAKINALYGTLPSIDKLSPVLPLILERLRTLRLVHTSAWQADEVLTALEARQSRQEEEIKKWEKQLVIVEKDMEKATTTMHSNMKVVGDDVKKIDAKVEKLLSGGSA
;
A
#
# COMPACT_ATOMS: atom_id res chain seq x y z
N MET A 1 -28.70 34.89 27.49
CA MET A 1 -28.43 33.48 27.86
C MET A 1 -27.53 33.52 29.08
N SER A 2 -28.06 33.33 30.28
CA SER A 2 -27.23 33.22 31.49
C SER A 2 -26.56 31.84 31.44
N GLU A 3 -25.25 31.79 31.26
CA GLU A 3 -24.49 30.53 31.33
C GLU A 3 -24.74 29.81 32.66
N GLY A 4 -24.93 28.49 32.57
CA GLY A 4 -25.10 27.64 33.74
C GLY A 4 -23.84 27.68 34.62
N THR A 5 -24.05 27.79 35.93
CA THR A 5 -23.02 27.72 36.97
C THR A 5 -22.04 26.58 36.70
N ARG A 6 -20.74 26.89 36.58
CA ARG A 6 -19.68 25.91 36.35
C ARG A 6 -19.15 25.44 37.73
N PRO A 7 -19.54 24.26 38.22
CA PRO A 7 -19.30 23.83 39.61
C PRO A 7 -17.82 23.70 39.98
N LYS A 8 -16.92 23.64 38.98
CA LYS A 8 -15.46 23.60 39.18
C LYS A 8 -14.89 24.94 39.66
N TYR A 9 -15.60 26.04 39.40
CA TYR A 9 -15.08 27.40 39.47
C TYR A 9 -15.78 28.22 40.57
N ASP A 10 -16.99 27.85 40.98
CA ASP A 10 -17.82 28.56 41.99
C ASP A 10 -17.14 28.80 43.36
N ASN A 11 -16.13 28.00 43.72
CA ASN A 11 -15.41 28.12 45.00
C ASN A 11 -14.23 29.11 44.97
N LEU A 12 -13.89 29.68 43.81
CA LEU A 12 -12.80 30.65 43.69
C LEU A 12 -13.36 32.08 43.83
N PRO A 13 -12.85 32.90 44.76
CA PRO A 13 -13.23 34.30 44.84
C PRO A 13 -12.70 35.08 43.63
N GLY A 14 -13.55 35.90 43.00
CA GLY A 14 -13.18 36.79 41.91
C GLY A 14 -13.31 36.22 40.50
N ILE A 15 -14.18 35.22 40.29
CA ILE A 15 -14.49 34.76 38.93
C ILE A 15 -15.40 35.74 38.22
N ASP A 16 -14.97 36.11 37.01
CA ASP A 16 -15.72 36.98 36.11
C ASP A 16 -16.93 36.23 35.53
N THR A 17 -18.11 36.85 35.63
CA THR A 17 -19.37 36.37 35.05
C THR A 17 -19.77 37.15 33.80
N ALA A 18 -18.86 37.98 33.28
CA ALA A 18 -18.95 38.57 31.96
C ALA A 18 -19.13 37.51 30.87
N PRO A 19 -19.68 37.89 29.70
CA PRO A 19 -19.76 36.99 28.55
C PRO A 19 -18.36 36.45 28.18
N ASP A 20 -18.27 35.13 28.00
CA ASP A 20 -17.03 34.41 27.66
C ASP A 20 -16.37 34.93 26.36
N ILE A 21 -17.17 35.49 25.43
CA ILE A 21 -16.71 35.96 24.11
C ILE A 21 -17.29 37.34 23.84
N TYR A 22 -16.40 38.32 23.62
CA TYR A 22 -16.75 39.64 23.09
C TYR A 22 -16.36 39.70 21.61
N GLU A 23 -17.29 39.31 20.75
CA GLU A 23 -17.11 39.36 19.30
C GLU A 23 -17.82 40.57 18.68
N THR A 24 -17.26 41.07 17.59
CA THR A 24 -17.98 41.99 16.69
C THR A 24 -19.14 41.23 16.07
N PRO A 25 -20.32 41.86 15.89
CA PRO A 25 -21.44 41.18 15.23
C PRO A 25 -20.98 40.66 13.87
N ASP A 26 -21.28 39.39 13.58
CA ASP A 26 -20.97 38.77 12.29
C ASP A 26 -21.49 39.67 11.17
N LEU A 27 -20.54 40.24 10.44
CA LEU A 27 -20.84 40.87 9.17
C LEU A 27 -21.37 39.75 8.29
N ALA A 28 -22.51 39.94 7.63
CA ALA A 28 -23.03 38.95 6.70
C ALA A 28 -21.98 38.70 5.61
N GLU A 29 -21.17 37.64 5.77
CA GLU A 29 -20.13 37.21 4.82
C GLU A 29 -20.75 36.90 3.44
N ASP A 30 -22.08 36.81 3.38
CA ASP A 30 -22.90 36.63 2.18
C ASP A 30 -23.12 37.89 1.32
N VAL A 31 -22.66 39.08 1.73
CA VAL A 31 -22.74 40.29 0.89
C VAL A 31 -21.37 40.60 0.28
N SER A 32 -21.06 39.89 -0.80
CA SER A 32 -20.08 40.31 -1.80
C SER A 32 -18.61 40.32 -1.35
N THR A 33 -18.05 39.13 -1.12
CA THR A 33 -16.69 38.86 -1.61
C THR A 33 -16.80 37.87 -2.77
N ILE A 34 -16.44 38.35 -3.95
CA ILE A 34 -16.15 37.48 -5.10
C ILE A 34 -15.08 36.52 -4.61
N GLN A 35 -15.43 35.25 -4.46
CA GLN A 35 -14.46 34.20 -4.16
C GLN A 35 -13.40 34.24 -5.25
N ALA A 36 -12.21 34.72 -4.92
CA ALA A 36 -10.98 34.41 -5.63
C ALA A 36 -10.63 32.94 -5.32
N SER A 37 -11.51 32.03 -5.74
CA SER A 37 -11.15 30.63 -5.82
C SER A 37 -10.23 30.49 -7.03
N THR A 38 -9.05 29.95 -6.76
CA THR A 38 -8.03 29.52 -7.72
C THR A 38 -8.50 28.31 -8.54
N VAL A 39 -9.72 28.40 -9.08
CA VAL A 39 -10.17 27.57 -10.18
C VAL A 39 -10.23 28.51 -11.37
N VAL A 40 -9.08 28.59 -12.05
CA VAL A 40 -8.98 29.16 -13.38
C VAL A 40 -9.86 28.31 -14.30
N SER A 41 -11.15 28.66 -14.34
CA SER A 41 -12.00 28.49 -15.51
C SER A 41 -11.95 29.81 -16.29
N GLU A 42 -10.74 30.29 -16.58
CA GLU A 42 -10.58 31.20 -17.71
C GLU A 42 -10.73 30.31 -18.94
N ASP A 43 -11.94 30.30 -19.49
CA ASP A 43 -12.21 29.74 -20.81
C ASP A 43 -11.42 30.58 -21.84
N GLU A 44 -10.11 30.32 -21.95
CA GLU A 44 -9.27 30.66 -23.11
C GLU A 44 -9.64 29.77 -24.31
N ASP A 45 -10.93 29.58 -24.57
CA ASP A 45 -11.45 28.86 -25.74
C ASP A 45 -11.28 29.68 -27.04
N GLY A 46 -10.57 30.81 -26.98
CA GLY A 46 -10.37 31.76 -28.08
C GLY A 46 -8.99 31.75 -28.72
N GLU A 47 -7.98 31.07 -28.16
CA GLU A 47 -6.66 30.99 -28.80
C GLU A 47 -6.66 29.96 -29.93
N SER A 48 -7.03 30.41 -31.14
CA SER A 48 -7.09 29.62 -32.38
C SER A 48 -5.74 29.03 -32.83
N ALA A 49 -4.66 29.27 -32.08
CA ALA A 49 -3.32 28.71 -32.33
C ALA A 49 -3.05 27.38 -31.57
N LEU A 50 -3.85 27.03 -30.57
CA LEU A 50 -3.63 25.85 -29.73
C LEU A 50 -4.75 24.80 -29.91
N ASP A 51 -4.41 23.64 -30.48
CA ASP A 51 -5.35 22.50 -30.55
C ASP A 51 -5.42 21.80 -29.19
N ARG A 52 -6.38 22.21 -28.36
CA ARG A 52 -6.66 21.60 -27.04
C ARG A 52 -7.55 20.36 -27.21
N GLN A 53 -6.98 19.27 -27.71
CA GLN A 53 -7.71 17.99 -27.75
C GLN A 53 -7.81 17.39 -26.35
N ARG A 54 -9.04 17.18 -25.88
CA ARG A 54 -9.29 16.50 -24.60
C ARG A 54 -8.78 15.06 -24.67
N PHE A 55 -7.82 14.72 -23.82
CA PHE A 55 -7.24 13.38 -23.77
C PHE A 55 -8.27 12.37 -23.24
N GLN A 56 -8.79 11.54 -24.13
CA GLN A 56 -9.69 10.44 -23.78
C GLN A 56 -8.87 9.20 -23.46
N THR A 57 -8.58 9.00 -22.16
CA THR A 57 -7.77 7.90 -21.62
C THR A 57 -8.24 6.52 -22.11
N ASP A 58 -9.55 6.29 -22.14
CA ASP A 58 -10.13 5.00 -22.53
C ASP A 58 -9.95 4.70 -24.03
N GLN A 59 -10.14 5.71 -24.89
CA GLN A 59 -9.89 5.55 -26.32
C GLN A 59 -8.39 5.34 -26.59
N ALA A 60 -7.52 6.10 -25.92
CA ALA A 60 -6.09 5.91 -26.02
C ALA A 60 -5.68 4.50 -25.56
N ARG A 61 -6.21 4.03 -24.43
CA ARG A 61 -5.96 2.67 -23.91
C ARG A 61 -6.36 1.60 -24.92
N ASN A 62 -7.54 1.71 -25.53
CA ASN A 62 -7.98 0.77 -26.57
C ASN A 62 -7.08 0.78 -27.81
N ARG A 63 -6.55 1.95 -28.20
CA ARG A 63 -5.61 2.07 -29.34
C ARG A 63 -4.27 1.39 -29.07
N PHE A 64 -3.75 1.48 -27.84
CA PHE A 64 -2.42 0.95 -27.49
C PHE A 64 -2.45 -0.44 -26.82
N GLN A 65 -3.60 -0.93 -26.37
CA GLN A 65 -3.74 -2.29 -25.83
C GLN A 65 -3.19 -3.41 -26.76
N PRO A 66 -3.37 -3.37 -28.10
CA PRO A 66 -2.86 -4.42 -28.99
C PRO A 66 -1.38 -4.26 -29.36
N SER A 67 -0.75 -3.10 -29.09
CA SER A 67 0.68 -2.89 -29.36
C SER A 67 1.52 -3.44 -28.21
N ARG A 68 2.32 -4.47 -28.46
CA ARG A 68 3.33 -4.94 -27.52
C ARG A 68 4.70 -4.44 -27.94
N VAL A 69 5.45 -3.91 -26.98
CA VAL A 69 6.82 -3.43 -27.16
C VAL A 69 7.77 -4.51 -26.69
N ASP A 70 8.68 -4.95 -27.55
CA ASP A 70 9.80 -5.80 -27.17
C ASP A 70 11.01 -4.93 -26.83
N ALA A 71 11.59 -5.17 -25.66
CA ALA A 71 12.75 -4.46 -25.14
C ALA A 71 13.99 -5.36 -25.03
N GLN A 72 13.93 -6.62 -25.49
CA GLN A 72 15.08 -7.50 -25.47
C GLN A 72 16.16 -6.99 -26.44
N GLY A 73 17.37 -6.74 -25.92
CA GLY A 73 18.53 -6.29 -26.71
C GLY A 73 18.64 -4.78 -26.97
N VAL A 74 17.77 -3.97 -26.35
CA VAL A 74 17.88 -2.50 -26.43
C VAL A 74 18.78 -1.99 -25.30
N ASP A 75 20.05 -1.77 -25.62
CA ASP A 75 21.02 -1.07 -24.77
C ASP A 75 21.46 0.22 -25.49
N PHE A 76 21.25 1.37 -24.85
CA PHE A 76 21.60 2.70 -25.38
C PHE A 76 23.01 3.16 -24.95
N SER A 77 23.78 2.31 -24.27
CA SER A 77 25.15 2.62 -23.86
C SER A 77 26.18 2.53 -25.00
N ASP A 78 25.75 2.16 -26.22
CA ASP A 78 26.60 2.04 -27.41
C ASP A 78 26.90 3.40 -28.07
N ASN A 79 28.04 3.49 -28.76
CA ASN A 79 28.49 4.69 -29.44
C ASN A 79 27.56 5.05 -30.62
N ILE A 80 27.29 6.35 -30.79
CA ILE A 80 26.30 6.96 -31.73
C ILE A 80 26.49 6.55 -33.22
N ALA A 81 27.59 5.87 -33.57
CA ALA A 81 27.90 5.40 -34.91
C ALA A 81 27.28 4.02 -35.28
N ALA A 82 26.81 3.23 -34.31
CA ALA A 82 26.14 1.97 -34.59
C ALA A 82 24.67 2.21 -34.99
N GLN A 83 24.19 1.51 -36.02
CA GLN A 83 22.82 1.61 -36.56
C GLN A 83 21.78 1.59 -35.43
N ARG A 84 20.87 2.58 -35.48
CA ARG A 84 19.95 2.96 -34.41
C ARG A 84 19.17 1.76 -33.87
N ARG A 85 19.55 1.27 -32.68
CA ARG A 85 18.74 0.30 -31.93
C ARG A 85 17.51 1.03 -31.38
N SER A 86 16.32 0.62 -31.82
CA SER A 86 15.05 1.17 -31.37
C SER A 86 14.17 0.07 -30.77
N TYR A 87 13.29 0.45 -29.84
CA TYR A 87 12.23 -0.42 -29.37
C TYR A 87 11.42 -0.97 -30.55
N ARG A 88 11.26 -2.29 -30.63
CA ARG A 88 10.48 -2.94 -31.68
C ARG A 88 9.05 -3.14 -31.19
N THR A 89 8.08 -2.55 -31.89
CA THR A 89 6.66 -2.76 -31.59
C THR A 89 6.09 -3.79 -32.54
N THR A 90 5.47 -4.85 -32.01
CA THR A 90 4.76 -5.83 -32.83
C THR A 90 3.27 -5.64 -32.64
N THR A 91 2.55 -5.44 -33.75
CA THR A 91 1.09 -5.41 -33.76
C THR A 91 0.59 -6.65 -34.50
N ARG A 92 -0.26 -7.44 -33.85
CA ARG A 92 -0.81 -8.71 -34.41
C ARG A 92 -1.55 -8.52 -35.73
N ALA A 93 -2.02 -7.29 -36.01
CA ALA A 93 -2.73 -6.92 -37.23
C ALA A 93 -1.82 -6.73 -38.47
N ARG A 94 -0.52 -6.43 -38.30
CA ARG A 94 0.38 -6.13 -39.44
C ARG A 94 0.94 -7.36 -40.16
N ARG A 95 0.78 -8.58 -39.62
CA ARG A 95 1.22 -9.82 -40.29
C ARG A 95 0.47 -10.14 -41.60
N ARG A 96 -0.57 -9.38 -41.98
CA ARG A 96 -1.32 -9.58 -43.24
C ARG A 96 -0.98 -8.60 -44.38
N ARG A 97 -0.19 -7.56 -44.13
CA ARG A 97 0.18 -6.57 -45.15
C ARG A 97 1.69 -6.40 -45.05
N GLY A 98 2.42 -7.00 -45.99
CA GLY A 98 3.87 -7.19 -45.98
C GLY A 98 4.70 -5.90 -46.07
N GLU A 99 4.52 -4.98 -45.13
CA GLU A 99 5.46 -3.89 -44.83
C GLU A 99 6.08 -4.20 -43.47
N ILE A 100 7.08 -5.08 -43.50
CA ILE A 100 8.05 -5.21 -42.41
C ILE A 100 9.09 -4.13 -42.67
N LEU A 101 9.07 -3.08 -41.86
CA LEU A 101 10.11 -2.07 -41.84
C LEU A 101 11.26 -2.64 -40.98
N GLY A 102 12.16 -3.38 -41.60
CA GLY A 102 13.28 -4.06 -40.96
C GLY A 102 13.88 -5.05 -41.91
N ASP A 103 15.16 -4.88 -42.21
CA ASP A 103 15.95 -5.76 -43.08
C ASP A 103 16.13 -7.12 -42.38
N ASP A 104 15.32 -8.11 -42.76
CA ASP A 104 15.37 -9.47 -42.23
C ASP A 104 16.57 -10.27 -42.82
N SER A 105 17.56 -9.61 -43.44
CA SER A 105 18.68 -10.29 -44.14
C SER A 105 19.75 -10.89 -43.21
N ASP A 106 19.69 -10.67 -41.89
CA ASP A 106 20.66 -11.22 -40.91
C ASP A 106 20.06 -12.29 -39.97
N GLU A 107 18.81 -12.71 -40.20
CA GLU A 107 18.07 -13.65 -39.32
C GLU A 107 18.36 -15.14 -39.59
N GLU A 108 19.63 -15.51 -39.71
CA GLU A 108 20.04 -16.86 -39.33
C GLU A 108 21.29 -16.77 -38.45
N GLN A 109 21.10 -16.69 -37.14
CA GLN A 109 22.15 -17.07 -36.20
C GLN A 109 22.44 -18.56 -36.43
N GLU A 110 23.43 -18.83 -37.29
CA GLU A 110 23.85 -20.17 -37.67
C GLU A 110 24.01 -21.03 -36.41
N SER A 111 23.37 -22.20 -36.38
CA SER A 111 23.51 -23.14 -35.27
C SER A 111 24.99 -23.51 -35.06
N PHE A 112 25.40 -23.79 -33.83
CA PHE A 112 26.80 -24.14 -33.53
C PHE A 112 27.35 -25.26 -34.44
N GLU A 113 26.48 -26.20 -34.82
CA GLU A 113 26.81 -27.28 -35.75
C GLU A 113 27.00 -26.78 -37.20
N ALA A 114 26.14 -25.87 -37.68
CA ALA A 114 26.32 -25.23 -38.99
C ALA A 114 27.62 -24.41 -39.03
N LYS A 115 27.90 -23.64 -37.97
CA LYS A 115 29.14 -22.87 -37.83
C LYS A 115 30.37 -23.78 -37.82
N LEU A 116 30.30 -24.92 -37.13
CA LEU A 116 31.38 -25.91 -37.09
C LEU A 116 31.62 -26.57 -38.45
N ASN A 117 30.54 -26.87 -39.20
CA ASN A 117 30.65 -27.43 -40.54
C ASN A 117 31.20 -26.41 -41.55
N ARG A 118 30.87 -25.12 -41.40
CA ARG A 118 31.46 -24.03 -42.18
C ARG A 118 32.96 -23.92 -41.93
N VAL A 119 33.38 -23.89 -40.66
CA VAL A 119 34.81 -23.82 -40.29
C VAL A 119 35.58 -25.05 -40.76
N LYS A 120 34.97 -26.25 -40.72
CA LYS A 120 35.58 -27.45 -41.32
C LYS A 120 35.82 -27.31 -42.82
N ARG A 121 34.87 -26.70 -43.53
CA ARG A 121 35.00 -26.45 -44.96
C ARG A 121 36.07 -25.39 -45.25
N GLU A 122 36.10 -24.31 -44.48
CA GLU A 122 37.16 -23.28 -44.56
C GLU A 122 38.54 -23.87 -44.27
N LEU A 123 38.65 -24.81 -43.31
CA LEU A 123 39.89 -25.53 -43.02
C LEU A 123 40.33 -26.44 -44.19
N LEU A 124 39.40 -27.18 -44.79
CA LEU A 124 39.68 -27.99 -45.98
C LEU A 124 40.09 -27.12 -47.17
N GLU A 125 39.50 -25.94 -47.33
CA GLU A 125 39.88 -25.00 -48.38
C GLU A 125 41.30 -24.47 -48.16
N LEU A 126 41.66 -24.14 -46.91
CA LEU A 126 43.02 -23.74 -46.53
C LEU A 126 44.04 -24.88 -46.71
N GLU A 127 43.68 -26.12 -46.41
CA GLU A 127 44.54 -27.29 -46.62
C GLU A 127 44.82 -27.51 -48.12
N ASN A 128 43.78 -27.42 -48.96
CA ASN A 128 43.94 -27.49 -50.41
C ASN A 128 44.74 -26.31 -50.97
N GLU A 129 44.58 -25.10 -50.41
CA GLU A 129 45.37 -23.94 -50.80
C GLU A 129 46.84 -24.08 -50.39
N TYR A 130 47.11 -24.70 -49.24
CA TYR A 130 48.46 -25.03 -48.77
C TYR A 130 49.13 -26.07 -49.67
N GLU A 131 48.46 -27.17 -50.00
CA GLU A 131 49.00 -28.19 -50.91
C GLU A 131 49.33 -27.61 -52.29
N ARG A 132 48.44 -26.76 -52.84
CA ARG A 132 48.71 -26.05 -54.09
C ARG A 132 49.93 -25.13 -54.02
N ARG A 133 50.13 -24.43 -52.90
CA ARG A 133 51.30 -23.55 -52.71
C ARG A 133 52.61 -24.34 -52.55
N VAL A 134 52.56 -25.54 -51.97
CA VAL A 134 53.69 -26.46 -51.90
C VAL A 134 54.04 -27.00 -53.29
N GLU A 135 53.05 -27.33 -54.12
CA GLU A 135 53.25 -27.78 -55.49
C GLU A 135 53.77 -26.68 -56.44
N THR A 136 53.36 -25.41 -56.25
CA THR A 136 53.84 -24.28 -57.07
C THR A 136 55.19 -23.73 -56.66
N GLY A 137 55.77 -24.19 -55.54
CA GLY A 137 57.14 -23.87 -55.15
C GLY A 137 57.39 -22.39 -54.82
N ASP A 138 56.38 -21.67 -54.33
CA ASP A 138 56.52 -20.27 -53.94
C ASP A 138 57.26 -20.14 -52.60
N LYS A 139 58.51 -19.64 -52.66
CA LYS A 139 59.35 -19.33 -51.51
C LYS A 139 59.16 -17.90 -51.01
N SER A 140 57.94 -17.38 -50.96
CA SER A 140 57.68 -16.14 -50.24
C SER A 140 57.67 -16.45 -48.74
N GLN A 141 58.75 -16.08 -48.05
CA GLN A 141 58.83 -16.04 -46.60
C GLN A 141 57.65 -15.25 -46.02
N ILE A 142 56.60 -15.97 -45.65
CA ILE A 142 55.83 -15.63 -44.47
C ILE A 142 56.55 -16.42 -43.37
N GLU A 143 56.86 -15.80 -42.23
CA GLU A 143 57.38 -16.52 -41.08
C GLU A 143 56.31 -17.52 -40.63
N GLU A 144 56.37 -18.70 -41.23
CA GLU A 144 55.61 -19.88 -40.86
C GLU A 144 56.08 -20.26 -39.46
N LEU A 145 55.29 -19.91 -38.45
CA LEU A 145 55.30 -20.69 -37.21
C LEU A 145 55.08 -22.14 -37.61
N ASP A 146 56.05 -22.99 -37.26
CA ASP A 146 56.12 -24.41 -37.60
C ASP A 146 54.70 -25.01 -37.70
N PRO A 147 54.29 -25.62 -38.84
CA PRO A 147 52.94 -26.17 -39.00
C PRO A 147 52.61 -27.20 -37.90
N LYS A 148 53.65 -27.81 -37.31
CA LYS A 148 53.55 -28.65 -36.10
C LYS A 148 53.10 -27.88 -34.86
N GLN A 149 53.60 -26.66 -34.63
CA GLN A 149 53.22 -25.82 -33.50
C GLN A 149 51.77 -25.33 -33.62
N GLN A 150 51.31 -25.04 -34.85
CA GLN A 150 49.91 -24.68 -35.08
C GLN A 150 48.98 -25.89 -34.91
N MET A 151 49.37 -27.07 -35.41
CA MET A 151 48.64 -28.31 -35.19
C MET A 151 48.59 -28.69 -33.70
N GLU A 152 49.69 -28.49 -32.97
CA GLU A 152 49.78 -28.70 -31.53
C GLU A 152 48.93 -27.68 -30.75
N TYR A 153 48.91 -26.42 -31.17
CA TYR A 153 48.05 -25.39 -30.57
C TYR A 153 46.56 -25.68 -30.78
N ILE A 154 46.18 -26.10 -31.99
CA ILE A 154 44.81 -26.49 -32.32
C ILE A 154 44.44 -27.76 -31.57
N SER A 155 45.33 -28.76 -31.53
CA SER A 155 45.14 -29.99 -30.75
C SER A 155 44.96 -29.68 -29.26
N ASN A 156 45.82 -28.85 -28.67
CA ASN A 156 45.72 -28.42 -27.27
C ASN A 156 44.44 -27.63 -26.99
N LYS A 157 43.96 -26.82 -27.94
CA LYS A 157 42.67 -26.12 -27.79
C LYS A 157 41.47 -27.04 -27.94
N VAL A 158 41.52 -27.99 -28.86
CA VAL A 158 40.47 -29.01 -29.01
C VAL A 158 40.46 -29.94 -27.80
N ASP A 159 41.62 -30.32 -27.27
CA ASP A 159 41.77 -31.16 -26.08
C ASP A 159 41.40 -30.40 -24.79
N SER A 160 41.64 -29.09 -24.71
CA SER A 160 41.10 -28.27 -23.62
C SER A 160 39.57 -28.15 -23.68
N ILE A 161 38.97 -28.06 -24.88
CA ILE A 161 37.51 -28.10 -25.04
C ILE A 161 36.97 -29.50 -24.74
N TYR A 162 37.69 -30.56 -25.10
CA TYR A 162 37.30 -31.94 -24.87
C TYR A 162 37.41 -32.34 -23.39
N THR A 163 38.46 -31.87 -22.69
CA THR A 163 38.61 -32.02 -21.24
C THR A 163 37.57 -31.20 -20.47
N MET A 164 37.24 -29.98 -20.93
CA MET A 164 36.14 -29.18 -20.37
C MET A 164 34.78 -29.90 -20.52
N ARG A 165 34.60 -30.68 -21.59
CA ARG A 165 33.36 -31.41 -21.90
C ARG A 165 33.28 -32.81 -21.29
N ARG A 166 34.41 -33.48 -20.99
CA ARG A 166 34.44 -34.90 -20.58
C ARG A 166 35.14 -35.21 -19.26
N GLY A 167 35.75 -34.23 -18.57
CA GLY A 167 36.56 -34.48 -17.38
C GLY A 167 36.25 -33.55 -16.22
N GLY A 168 35.28 -33.92 -15.40
CA GLY A 168 35.03 -33.29 -14.11
C GLY A 168 36.24 -33.39 -13.18
N ALA A 169 36.82 -32.23 -12.84
CA ALA A 169 37.53 -32.02 -11.58
C ALA A 169 37.54 -30.50 -11.26
N ARG A 170 36.71 -30.12 -10.26
CA ARG A 170 36.74 -28.83 -9.53
C ARG A 170 36.33 -27.56 -10.29
N GLY A 171 35.26 -27.63 -11.09
CA GLY A 171 34.49 -26.44 -11.48
C GLY A 171 33.46 -26.05 -10.40
N ALA A 172 33.14 -24.76 -10.29
CA ALA A 172 32.09 -24.24 -9.40
C ALA A 172 30.72 -24.93 -9.60
N GLU A 173 30.47 -25.43 -10.82
CA GLU A 173 29.27 -26.18 -11.20
C GLU A 173 29.13 -27.51 -10.45
N ALA A 174 30.20 -28.31 -10.33
CA ALA A 174 30.16 -29.57 -9.57
C ALA A 174 30.04 -29.33 -8.04
N GLN A 175 30.52 -28.19 -7.56
CA GLN A 175 30.29 -27.77 -6.17
C GLN A 175 28.83 -27.34 -5.95
N LEU A 176 28.24 -26.65 -6.92
CA LEU A 176 26.84 -26.25 -6.91
C LEU A 176 25.90 -27.46 -6.99
N ASP A 177 26.18 -28.43 -7.85
CA ASP A 177 25.39 -29.66 -7.91
C ASP A 177 25.46 -30.45 -6.60
N ARG A 178 26.62 -30.48 -5.94
CA ARG A 178 26.78 -31.12 -4.64
C ARG A 178 26.04 -30.36 -3.53
N THR A 179 25.98 -29.03 -3.56
CA THR A 179 25.20 -28.26 -2.57
C THR A 179 23.71 -28.36 -2.82
N VAL A 180 23.28 -28.39 -4.09
CA VAL A 180 21.88 -28.60 -4.48
C VAL A 180 21.40 -30.00 -4.09
N GLN A 181 22.21 -31.03 -4.29
CA GLN A 181 21.88 -32.39 -3.83
C GLN A 181 21.77 -32.46 -2.31
N LYS A 182 22.70 -31.83 -1.56
CA LYS A 182 22.60 -31.73 -0.09
C LYS A 182 21.33 -31.00 0.38
N PHE A 183 20.87 -29.99 -0.35
CA PHE A 183 19.62 -29.29 -0.05
C PHE A 183 18.39 -30.15 -0.33
N LYS A 184 18.41 -30.95 -1.40
CA LYS A 184 17.33 -31.88 -1.74
C LYS A 184 17.23 -33.05 -0.77
N ASP A 185 18.37 -33.52 -0.25
CA ASP A 185 18.46 -34.63 0.71
C ASP A 185 18.24 -34.18 2.15
N TYR A 186 18.17 -32.86 2.42
CA TYR A 186 17.87 -32.32 3.73
C TYR A 186 16.41 -32.59 4.09
N LYS A 187 16.19 -33.54 5.02
CA LYS A 187 14.90 -33.71 5.67
C LYS A 187 14.69 -32.54 6.65
N PRO A 188 13.66 -31.70 6.48
CA PRO A 188 13.32 -30.69 7.46
C PRO A 188 13.15 -31.33 8.83
N PHE A 189 13.63 -30.67 9.89
CA PHE A 189 13.40 -31.13 11.25
C PHE A 189 11.90 -31.38 11.47
N ASP A 190 11.56 -32.59 11.91
CA ASP A 190 10.18 -32.90 12.29
C ASP A 190 9.71 -31.89 13.34
N PRO A 191 8.54 -31.23 13.14
CA PRO A 191 8.06 -30.22 14.05
C PRO A 191 7.87 -30.85 15.43
N SER A 192 8.59 -30.35 16.43
CA SER A 192 8.59 -30.98 17.74
C SER A 192 7.15 -31.14 18.26
N PRO A 193 6.80 -32.29 18.86
CA PRO A 193 5.44 -32.56 19.34
C PRO A 193 5.01 -31.61 20.49
N ARG A 194 5.95 -30.84 21.05
CA ARG A 194 5.67 -29.78 22.02
C ARG A 194 5.21 -28.49 21.33
N ILE A 195 5.82 -28.12 20.21
CA ILE A 195 5.45 -26.90 19.45
C ILE A 195 4.09 -27.10 18.77
N THR A 196 3.79 -28.27 18.21
CA THR A 196 2.49 -28.55 17.59
C THR A 196 1.32 -28.50 18.58
N LYS A 197 1.53 -28.97 19.82
CA LYS A 197 0.53 -28.87 20.90
C LYS A 197 0.33 -27.44 21.41
N ILE A 198 1.34 -26.59 21.30
CA ILE A 198 1.25 -25.17 21.65
C ILE A 198 0.51 -24.39 20.54
N VAL A 199 0.78 -24.71 19.27
CA VAL A 199 0.09 -24.13 18.11
C VAL A 199 -1.41 -24.52 18.08
N ALA A 200 -1.76 -25.75 18.48
CA ALA A 200 -3.16 -26.20 18.53
C ALA A 200 -4.00 -25.54 19.64
N LYS A 201 -3.37 -24.91 20.64
CA LYS A 201 -4.05 -24.24 21.75
C LYS A 201 -4.13 -22.72 21.60
N GLN A 202 -3.44 -22.14 20.62
CA GLN A 202 -3.53 -20.72 20.31
C GLN A 202 -4.67 -20.47 19.30
N PRO A 203 -5.40 -19.34 19.42
CA PRO A 203 -6.25 -18.90 18.32
C PRO A 203 -5.39 -18.75 17.06
N PRO A 204 -5.90 -19.14 15.88
CA PRO A 204 -5.09 -19.17 14.66
C PRO A 204 -4.54 -17.77 14.39
N LEU A 205 -3.20 -17.68 14.33
CA LEU A 205 -2.47 -16.50 13.90
C LEU A 205 -3.06 -15.97 12.57
N PRO A 206 -3.13 -14.64 12.38
CA PRO A 206 -3.64 -14.06 11.13
C PRO A 206 -2.81 -14.57 9.95
N GLY A 207 -3.42 -15.33 9.03
CA GLY A 207 -2.77 -15.74 7.77
C GLY A 207 -2.82 -17.23 7.40
N THR A 208 -3.62 -18.07 8.07
CA THR A 208 -3.87 -19.43 7.56
C THR A 208 -4.68 -19.37 6.25
N GLN A 209 -4.40 -20.25 5.29
CA GLN A 209 -5.02 -20.23 3.95
C GLN A 209 -6.57 -20.25 3.97
N ILE A 210 -7.18 -20.79 5.04
CA ILE A 210 -8.63 -20.79 5.26
C ILE A 210 -9.16 -19.37 5.53
N GLN A 211 -8.39 -18.54 6.25
CA GLN A 211 -8.71 -17.12 6.45
C GLN A 211 -8.47 -16.32 5.18
N ARG A 212 -7.53 -16.69 4.29
CA ARG A 212 -7.35 -16.00 3.00
C ARG A 212 -8.59 -16.12 2.12
N ASN A 213 -9.14 -17.32 1.96
CA ASN A 213 -10.35 -17.50 1.14
C ASN A 213 -11.57 -16.78 1.74
N GLN A 214 -11.69 -16.77 3.07
CA GLN A 214 -12.76 -16.03 3.77
C GLN A 214 -12.55 -14.50 3.65
N LEU A 215 -11.32 -14.03 3.74
CA LEU A 215 -10.95 -12.62 3.58
C LEU A 215 -11.15 -12.17 2.13
N GLU A 216 -10.78 -12.99 1.15
CA GLU A 216 -11.06 -12.76 -0.28
C GLU A 216 -12.57 -12.68 -0.54
N TYR A 217 -13.37 -13.54 0.09
CA TYR A 217 -14.83 -13.44 0.02
C TYR A 217 -15.35 -12.12 0.61
N VAL A 218 -14.87 -11.72 1.80
CA VAL A 218 -15.25 -10.45 2.44
C VAL A 218 -14.77 -9.24 1.62
N LEU A 219 -13.57 -9.29 1.03
CA LEU A 219 -13.04 -8.24 0.17
C LEU A 219 -13.83 -8.13 -1.14
N ASN A 220 -14.19 -9.26 -1.76
CA ASN A 220 -15.04 -9.25 -2.95
C ASN A 220 -16.43 -8.69 -2.62
N GLN A 221 -16.99 -9.08 -1.48
CA GLN A 221 -18.27 -8.54 -0.99
C GLN A 221 -18.17 -7.04 -0.72
N ALA A 222 -17.08 -6.56 -0.11
CA ALA A 222 -16.83 -5.15 0.13
C ALA A 222 -16.65 -4.38 -1.19
N ALA A 223 -15.92 -4.93 -2.16
CA ALA A 223 -15.77 -4.35 -3.48
C ALA A 223 -17.09 -4.28 -4.25
N ASP A 224 -17.99 -5.27 -4.08
CA ASP A 224 -19.32 -5.22 -4.69
C ASP A 224 -20.24 -4.21 -4.00
N PHE A 225 -20.14 -4.03 -2.68
CA PHE A 225 -20.82 -2.95 -1.99
C PHE A 225 -20.29 -1.58 -2.42
N ASP A 226 -18.97 -1.42 -2.56
CA ASP A 226 -18.33 -0.20 -3.04
C ASP A 226 -18.78 0.15 -4.45
N LYS A 227 -18.78 -0.82 -5.39
CA LYS A 227 -19.35 -0.61 -6.74
C LYS A 227 -20.82 -0.16 -6.70
N ARG A 228 -21.64 -0.75 -5.83
CA ARG A 228 -23.05 -0.37 -5.69
C ARG A 228 -23.19 1.03 -5.09
N ILE A 229 -22.35 1.39 -4.12
CA ILE A 229 -22.30 2.73 -3.53
C ILE A 229 -21.87 3.74 -4.59
N SER A 230 -20.79 3.50 -5.33
CA SER A 230 -20.36 4.38 -6.42
C SER A 230 -21.42 4.51 -7.52
N GLN A 231 -22.17 3.44 -7.83
CA GLN A 231 -23.31 3.53 -8.75
C GLN A 231 -24.43 4.43 -8.18
N LEU A 232 -24.74 4.31 -6.89
CA LEU A 232 -25.72 5.18 -6.23
C LEU A 232 -25.23 6.63 -6.16
N GLU A 233 -23.96 6.86 -5.84
CA GLU A 233 -23.31 8.18 -5.84
C GLU A 233 -23.37 8.81 -7.23
N ASN A 234 -23.02 8.06 -8.28
CA ASN A 234 -23.12 8.50 -9.67
C ASN A 234 -24.57 8.84 -10.07
N ASN A 235 -25.54 8.02 -9.66
CA ASN A 235 -26.95 8.27 -9.94
C ASN A 235 -27.49 9.50 -9.20
N LEU A 236 -26.99 9.75 -7.99
CA LEU A 236 -27.32 10.93 -7.19
C LEU A 236 -26.49 12.16 -7.58
N GLY A 237 -25.48 11.99 -8.46
CA GLY A 237 -24.56 13.05 -8.86
C GLY A 237 -23.66 13.53 -7.73
N LEU A 238 -23.49 12.74 -6.66
CA LEU A 238 -22.65 13.05 -5.50
C LEU A 238 -21.17 12.91 -5.89
N ASN A 239 -20.58 14.00 -6.35
CA ASN A 239 -19.14 14.12 -6.56
C ASN A 239 -18.51 14.85 -5.37
N GLY A 240 -17.18 14.84 -5.21
CA GLY A 240 -16.48 15.47 -4.08
C GLY A 240 -16.88 16.93 -3.77
N ASN A 241 -17.42 17.66 -4.77
CA ASN A 241 -17.90 19.04 -4.63
C ASN A 241 -19.40 19.17 -4.28
N THR A 242 -20.17 18.10 -4.32
CA THR A 242 -21.61 18.07 -3.99
C THR A 242 -21.90 17.17 -2.79
N MET A 243 -20.85 16.68 -2.12
CA MET A 243 -20.98 15.92 -0.88
C MET A 243 -21.43 16.86 0.24
N PRO A 244 -22.56 16.59 0.92
CA PRO A 244 -23.14 17.51 1.89
C PRO A 244 -22.26 17.76 3.13
N GLU A 245 -21.28 16.91 3.42
CA GLU A 245 -20.30 17.13 4.50
C GLU A 245 -19.04 17.90 4.07
N LEU A 246 -18.74 18.02 2.77
CA LEU A 246 -17.47 18.57 2.28
C LEU A 246 -17.61 19.85 1.45
N SER A 247 -18.83 20.16 0.98
CA SER A 247 -19.10 21.34 0.16
C SER A 247 -19.71 22.48 0.99
N ASP A 248 -19.20 23.70 0.83
CA ASP A 248 -19.78 24.93 1.40
C ASP A 248 -21.22 25.22 0.92
N LYS A 249 -21.66 24.54 -0.16
CA LYS A 249 -23.05 24.54 -0.65
C LYS A 249 -23.58 23.09 -0.65
N PRO A 250 -24.10 22.58 0.48
CA PRO A 250 -24.66 21.24 0.51
C PRO A 250 -25.81 21.14 -0.51
N SER A 251 -25.82 20.09 -1.32
CA SER A 251 -26.97 19.80 -2.19
C SER A 251 -28.23 19.71 -1.32
N PHE A 252 -29.29 20.42 -1.69
CA PHE A 252 -30.58 20.34 -0.99
C PHE A 252 -31.03 18.87 -0.89
N PRO A 253 -31.67 18.46 0.23
CA PRO A 253 -32.14 17.08 0.37
C PRO A 253 -33.00 16.68 -0.82
N VAL A 254 -32.64 15.59 -1.50
CA VAL A 254 -33.35 15.13 -2.71
C VAL A 254 -34.83 14.93 -2.42
N PHE A 255 -35.17 14.44 -1.23
CA PHE A 255 -36.57 14.27 -0.82
C PHE A 255 -37.33 15.59 -0.71
N THR A 256 -36.75 16.63 -0.10
CA THR A 256 -37.44 17.92 0.05
C THR A 256 -37.58 18.63 -1.29
N THR A 257 -36.58 18.56 -2.16
CA THR A 257 -36.67 19.10 -3.53
C THR A 257 -37.67 18.35 -4.40
N LEU A 258 -37.78 17.01 -4.27
CA LEU A 258 -38.82 16.25 -4.93
C LEU A 258 -40.20 16.57 -4.38
N GLN A 259 -40.34 16.75 -3.07
CA GLN A 259 -41.60 17.12 -2.44
C GLN A 259 -42.05 18.52 -2.87
N THR A 260 -41.12 19.49 -2.97
CA THR A 260 -41.45 20.82 -3.49
C THR A 260 -41.80 20.76 -4.97
N LEU A 261 -41.08 19.97 -5.77
CA LEU A 261 -41.44 19.75 -7.17
C LEU A 261 -42.81 19.09 -7.32
N GLU A 262 -43.12 18.08 -6.51
CA GLU A 262 -44.44 17.44 -6.45
C GLU A 262 -45.53 18.44 -6.05
N GLN A 263 -45.28 19.27 -5.05
CA GLN A 263 -46.19 20.35 -4.67
C GLN A 263 -46.38 21.37 -5.80
N THR A 264 -45.31 21.79 -6.49
CA THR A 264 -45.42 22.72 -7.63
C THR A 264 -46.12 22.09 -8.82
N LEU A 265 -45.93 20.79 -9.07
CA LEU A 265 -46.63 20.04 -10.11
C LEU A 265 -48.11 19.87 -9.75
N GLY A 266 -48.41 19.62 -8.47
CA GLY A 266 -49.76 19.60 -7.92
C GLY A 266 -50.44 20.95 -8.07
N LEU A 267 -49.77 22.05 -7.73
CA LEU A 267 -50.27 23.40 -7.93
C LEU A 267 -50.46 23.74 -9.42
N LEU A 268 -49.60 23.25 -10.31
CA LEU A 268 -49.77 23.43 -11.76
C LEU A 268 -50.96 22.61 -12.29
N GLY A 269 -51.16 21.40 -11.75
CA GLY A 269 -52.34 20.57 -12.00
C GLY A 269 -53.63 21.24 -11.50
N ASP A 270 -53.62 21.81 -10.30
CA ASP A 270 -54.76 22.50 -9.71
C ASP A 270 -55.03 23.86 -10.37
N ALA A 271 -53.98 24.58 -10.78
CA ALA A 271 -54.09 25.81 -11.56
C ALA A 271 -54.72 25.54 -12.93
N SER A 272 -54.43 24.38 -13.54
CA SER A 272 -55.07 23.97 -14.79
C SER A 272 -56.57 23.68 -14.65
N THR A 273 -57.08 23.50 -13.42
CA THR A 273 -58.48 23.15 -13.16
C THR A 273 -59.34 24.28 -12.57
N ASN A 274 -58.88 25.55 -12.58
CA ASN A 274 -59.59 26.74 -12.05
C ASN A 274 -60.05 26.66 -10.56
N ASN A 275 -59.73 25.60 -9.83
CA ASN A 275 -60.14 25.39 -8.44
C ASN A 275 -59.32 26.22 -7.45
N LEU A 276 -58.11 26.66 -7.84
CA LEU A 276 -57.22 27.48 -7.01
C LEU A 276 -57.81 28.85 -6.69
N GLU A 277 -58.48 29.50 -7.66
CA GLU A 277 -59.12 30.81 -7.45
C GLU A 277 -60.23 30.71 -6.39
N GLY A 278 -61.02 29.63 -6.42
CA GLY A 278 -62.07 29.34 -5.44
C GLY A 278 -61.51 29.02 -4.06
N ALA A 279 -60.46 28.21 -3.98
CA ALA A 279 -59.79 27.87 -2.73
C ALA A 279 -59.08 29.11 -2.11
N ILE A 280 -58.44 29.96 -2.91
CA ILE A 280 -57.82 31.21 -2.45
C ILE A 280 -58.87 32.16 -1.88
N GLN A 281 -60.04 32.28 -2.51
CA GLN A 281 -61.13 33.10 -1.98
C GLN A 281 -61.68 32.55 -0.66
N GLN A 282 -61.77 31.22 -0.51
CA GLN A 282 -62.17 30.59 0.74
C GLN A 282 -61.11 30.75 1.84
N ILE A 283 -59.82 30.61 1.52
CA ILE A 283 -58.73 30.85 2.46
C ILE A 283 -58.74 32.30 2.92
N ARG A 284 -58.86 33.28 2.01
CA ARG A 284 -58.97 34.70 2.39
C ARG A 284 -60.17 34.97 3.30
N LYS A 285 -61.30 34.32 3.04
CA LYS A 285 -62.48 34.40 3.91
C LYS A 285 -62.20 33.80 5.30
N LEU A 286 -61.59 32.61 5.35
CA LEU A 286 -61.22 31.96 6.62
C LEU A 286 -60.16 32.74 7.40
N THR A 287 -59.22 33.41 6.72
CA THR A 287 -58.24 34.30 7.37
C THR A 287 -58.93 35.53 7.96
N ALA A 288 -59.85 36.16 7.22
CA ALA A 288 -60.65 37.27 7.74
C ALA A 288 -61.51 36.84 8.94
N ASP A 289 -62.14 35.66 8.85
CA ASP A 289 -62.94 35.10 9.95
C ASP A 289 -62.06 34.77 11.17
N ALA A 290 -60.83 34.26 10.97
CA ALA A 290 -59.87 33.99 12.04
C ALA A 290 -59.32 35.28 12.69
N GLU A 291 -59.07 36.33 11.90
CA GLU A 291 -58.69 37.65 12.41
C GLU A 291 -59.82 38.28 13.23
N GLN A 292 -61.08 38.11 12.81
CA GLN A 292 -62.25 38.52 13.59
C GLN A 292 -62.38 37.72 14.89
N LEU A 293 -62.13 36.41 14.87
CA LEU A 293 -62.12 35.58 16.09
C LEU A 293 -60.96 35.93 17.04
N LYS A 294 -59.80 36.32 16.49
CA LYS A 294 -58.67 36.79 17.29
C LYS A 294 -58.96 38.16 17.90
N ALA A 295 -59.51 39.10 17.13
CA ALA A 295 -59.90 40.41 17.63
C ALA A 295 -60.96 40.30 18.74
N THR A 296 -61.99 39.45 18.54
CA THR A 296 -63.00 39.19 19.57
C THR A 296 -62.44 38.49 20.80
N ARG A 297 -61.44 37.62 20.66
CA ARG A 297 -60.75 36.99 21.79
C ARG A 297 -59.84 37.96 22.54
N GLU A 298 -59.14 38.85 21.85
CA GLU A 298 -58.32 39.90 22.46
C GLU A 298 -59.19 40.95 23.16
N ASP A 299 -60.32 41.32 22.58
CA ASP A 299 -61.31 42.20 23.19
C ASP A 299 -61.99 41.51 24.40
N ALA A 300 -62.30 40.22 24.33
CA ALA A 300 -62.79 39.43 25.48
C ALA A 300 -61.76 39.33 26.61
N ALA A 301 -60.47 39.18 26.28
CA ALA A 301 -59.38 39.18 27.26
C ALA A 301 -59.17 40.57 27.90
N ARG A 302 -59.35 41.66 27.16
CA ARG A 302 -59.24 43.05 27.65
C ARG A 302 -60.45 43.49 28.50
N THR A 303 -61.64 42.99 28.18
CA THR A 303 -62.89 43.31 28.88
C THR A 303 -63.12 42.48 30.15
N GLY A 304 -62.23 41.52 30.47
CA GLY A 304 -62.28 40.79 31.75
C GLY A 304 -63.55 39.98 31.99
N SER A 305 -64.32 39.65 30.94
CA SER A 305 -65.50 38.79 31.09
C SER A 305 -65.06 37.33 31.09
N VAL A 306 -64.68 36.87 32.28
CA VAL A 306 -64.46 35.46 32.59
C VAL A 306 -65.79 34.72 32.38
N SER A 307 -65.92 34.08 31.23
CA SER A 307 -66.79 32.91 31.10
C SER A 307 -66.12 31.78 31.86
N SER A 308 -66.84 31.25 32.85
CA SER A 308 -66.42 30.21 33.77
C SER A 308 -66.22 28.87 33.06
N ASP A 309 -65.08 28.67 32.40
CA ASP A 309 -64.64 27.32 32.02
C ASP A 309 -63.12 27.17 32.08
N GLY A 310 -62.65 26.72 33.25
CA GLY A 310 -61.78 25.56 33.36
C GLY A 310 -60.37 25.55 32.77
N THR A 311 -59.82 26.65 32.23
CA THR A 311 -58.42 26.66 31.78
C THR A 311 -57.67 27.87 32.31
N SER A 312 -56.81 27.62 33.29
CA SER A 312 -55.95 28.57 33.97
C SER A 312 -55.25 29.55 33.00
N PRO A 313 -55.10 30.84 33.35
CA PRO A 313 -54.28 31.75 32.54
C PRO A 313 -52.85 31.20 32.52
N ALA A 314 -52.32 30.94 31.32
CA ALA A 314 -50.93 30.52 31.14
C ALA A 314 -50.02 31.57 31.79
N TYR A 315 -49.23 31.16 32.79
CA TYR A 315 -48.27 32.05 33.40
C TYR A 315 -47.20 32.41 32.36
N PRO A 316 -46.84 33.69 32.18
CA PRO A 316 -45.84 34.12 31.20
C PRO A 316 -44.48 33.43 31.40
N ASP A 317 -44.17 32.98 32.62
CA ASP A 317 -42.98 32.21 32.96
C ASP A 317 -42.99 30.79 32.36
N GLN A 318 -44.16 30.15 32.24
CA GLN A 318 -44.30 28.86 31.59
C GLN A 318 -44.18 29.01 30.07
N GLU A 319 -44.76 30.06 29.50
CA GLU A 319 -44.60 30.38 28.08
C GLU A 319 -43.15 30.70 27.73
N ALA A 320 -42.43 31.46 28.56
CA ALA A 320 -41.01 31.73 28.36
C ALA A 320 -40.15 30.45 28.43
N LYS A 321 -40.45 29.54 29.37
CA LYS A 321 -39.77 28.23 29.46
C LYS A 321 -40.11 27.31 28.28
N ILE A 322 -41.36 27.30 27.85
CA ILE A 322 -41.83 26.55 26.68
C ILE A 322 -41.16 27.10 25.42
N ASN A 323 -41.08 28.42 25.25
CA ASN A 323 -40.39 29.06 24.14
C ASN A 323 -38.88 28.79 24.16
N ALA A 324 -38.25 28.73 25.34
CA ALA A 324 -36.86 28.31 25.47
C ALA A 324 -36.66 26.84 25.05
N LEU A 325 -37.59 25.93 25.39
CA LEU A 325 -37.58 24.53 24.95
C LEU A 325 -37.87 24.39 23.45
N TYR A 326 -38.78 25.18 22.89
CA TYR A 326 -38.99 25.25 21.45
C TYR A 326 -37.79 25.84 20.72
N GLY A 327 -36.96 26.65 21.38
CA GLY A 327 -35.69 27.11 20.85
C GLY A 327 -34.61 26.02 20.80
N THR A 328 -34.62 25.07 21.75
CA THR A 328 -33.68 23.93 21.77
C THR A 328 -34.18 22.72 20.99
N LEU A 329 -35.47 22.63 20.68
CA LEU A 329 -36.03 21.52 19.92
C LEU A 329 -35.44 21.40 18.50
N PRO A 330 -35.24 22.49 17.71
CA PRO A 330 -34.60 22.41 16.40
C PRO A 330 -33.17 21.88 16.43
N SER A 331 -32.41 22.15 17.51
CA SER A 331 -31.05 21.61 17.63
C SER A 331 -31.07 20.12 17.99
N ILE A 332 -32.01 19.70 18.85
CA ILE A 332 -32.22 18.28 19.17
C ILE A 332 -32.73 17.51 17.94
N ASP A 333 -33.65 18.08 17.16
CA ASP A 333 -34.21 17.45 15.96
C ASP A 333 -33.14 17.24 14.88
N LYS A 334 -32.19 18.16 14.76
CA LYS A 334 -31.00 18.00 13.89
C LYS A 334 -30.02 16.93 14.40
N LEU A 335 -29.83 16.80 15.72
CA LEU A 335 -28.88 15.85 16.31
C LEU A 335 -29.42 14.43 16.46
N SER A 336 -30.74 14.29 16.63
CA SER A 336 -31.46 13.02 16.76
C SER A 336 -31.13 12.00 15.65
N PRO A 337 -31.17 12.33 14.34
CA PRO A 337 -30.84 11.39 13.28
C PRO A 337 -29.35 11.04 13.19
N VAL A 338 -28.46 11.84 13.77
CA VAL A 338 -27.01 11.62 13.74
C VAL A 338 -26.55 10.68 14.86
N LEU A 339 -27.28 10.64 15.98
CA LEU A 339 -26.99 9.80 17.14
C LEU A 339 -26.89 8.28 16.79
N PRO A 340 -27.82 7.65 16.05
CA PRO A 340 -27.68 6.24 15.68
C PRO A 340 -26.44 5.99 14.80
N LEU A 341 -26.12 6.91 13.87
CA LEU A 341 -24.91 6.80 13.04
C LEU A 341 -23.63 6.87 13.89
N ILE A 342 -23.57 7.78 14.86
CA ILE A 342 -22.45 7.87 15.79
C ILE A 342 -22.34 6.59 16.63
N LEU A 343 -23.46 6.02 17.07
CA LEU A 343 -23.47 4.77 17.84
C LEU A 343 -22.95 3.59 17.02
N GLU A 344 -23.35 3.48 15.74
CA GLU A 344 -22.81 2.47 14.83
C GLU A 344 -21.31 2.67 14.56
N ARG A 345 -20.87 3.92 14.33
CA ARG A 345 -19.45 4.25 14.23
C ARG A 345 -18.69 3.89 15.50
N LEU A 346 -19.21 4.23 16.69
CA LEU A 346 -18.61 3.84 17.98
C LEU A 346 -18.59 2.32 18.18
N ARG A 347 -19.59 1.58 17.69
CA ARG A 347 -19.61 0.12 17.77
C ARG A 347 -18.51 -0.51 16.91
N THR A 348 -18.30 0.01 15.70
CA THR A 348 -17.19 -0.46 14.83
C THR A 348 -15.84 -0.05 15.42
N LEU A 349 -15.73 1.20 15.91
CA LEU A 349 -14.54 1.74 16.56
C LEU A 349 -14.20 1.02 17.87
N ARG A 350 -15.20 0.51 18.60
CA ARG A 350 -15.00 -0.26 19.84
C ARG A 350 -14.11 -1.47 19.60
N LEU A 351 -14.30 -2.18 18.48
CA LEU A 351 -13.44 -3.31 18.13
C LEU A 351 -11.99 -2.86 17.98
N VAL A 352 -11.77 -1.76 17.25
CA VAL A 352 -10.45 -1.16 17.06
C VAL A 352 -9.84 -0.73 18.40
N HIS A 353 -10.59 -0.01 19.25
CA HIS A 353 -10.11 0.38 20.58
C HIS A 353 -9.77 -0.81 21.47
N THR A 354 -10.59 -1.87 21.46
CA THR A 354 -10.27 -3.08 22.23
C THR A 354 -9.02 -3.78 21.70
N SER A 355 -8.83 -3.79 20.38
CA SER A 355 -7.62 -4.35 19.77
C SER A 355 -6.38 -3.50 20.06
N ALA A 356 -6.52 -2.17 20.08
CA ALA A 356 -5.45 -1.25 20.43
C ALA A 356 -5.05 -1.40 21.91
N TRP A 357 -6.03 -1.55 22.80
CA TRP A 357 -5.76 -1.85 24.21
C TRP A 357 -5.07 -3.20 24.41
N GLN A 358 -5.51 -4.26 23.71
CA GLN A 358 -4.82 -5.56 23.74
C GLN A 358 -3.40 -5.47 23.18
N ALA A 359 -3.18 -4.70 22.12
CA ALA A 359 -1.86 -4.49 21.56
C ALA A 359 -0.94 -3.76 22.55
N ASP A 360 -1.44 -2.77 23.28
CA ASP A 360 -0.71 -2.07 24.34
C ASP A 360 -0.32 -3.02 25.49
N GLU A 361 -1.23 -3.90 25.92
CA GLU A 361 -0.94 -4.94 26.91
C GLU A 361 0.14 -5.92 26.42
N VAL A 362 0.07 -6.35 25.15
CA VAL A 362 1.08 -7.23 24.56
C VAL A 362 2.44 -6.51 24.42
N LEU A 363 2.44 -5.22 24.10
CA LEU A 363 3.65 -4.42 23.94
C LEU A 363 4.33 -4.20 25.30
N THR A 364 3.59 -3.82 26.33
CA THR A 364 4.12 -3.70 27.69
C THR A 364 4.63 -5.04 28.24
N ALA A 365 3.95 -6.15 27.94
CA ALA A 365 4.45 -7.49 28.28
C ALA A 365 5.73 -7.86 27.51
N LEU A 366 5.84 -7.45 26.24
CA LEU A 366 7.04 -7.65 25.41
C LEU A 366 8.21 -6.81 25.92
N GLU A 367 7.98 -5.55 26.28
CA GLU A 367 8.97 -4.66 26.89
C GLU A 367 9.50 -5.25 28.20
N ALA A 368 8.60 -5.74 29.07
CA ALA A 368 8.97 -6.43 30.31
C ALA A 368 9.76 -7.72 30.06
N ARG A 369 9.53 -8.42 28.93
CA ARG A 369 10.33 -9.59 28.54
C ARG A 369 11.70 -9.18 28.00
N GLN A 370 11.76 -8.12 27.20
CA GLN A 370 13.02 -7.61 26.65
C GLN A 370 13.95 -7.12 27.76
N SER A 371 13.43 -6.40 28.76
CA SER A 371 14.23 -5.97 29.92
C SER A 371 14.79 -7.15 30.71
N ARG A 372 13.98 -8.19 30.95
CA ARG A 372 14.46 -9.45 31.57
C ARG A 372 15.53 -10.15 30.74
N GLN A 373 15.36 -10.20 29.43
CA GLN A 373 16.37 -10.78 28.54
C GLN A 373 17.67 -9.98 28.57
N GLU A 374 17.61 -8.66 28.62
CA GLU A 374 18.80 -7.81 28.78
C GLU A 374 19.51 -8.10 30.11
N GLU A 375 18.78 -8.27 31.20
CA GLU A 375 19.36 -8.70 32.49
C GLU A 375 20.00 -10.08 32.43
N GLU A 376 19.38 -11.04 31.74
CA GLU A 376 19.92 -12.39 31.53
C GLU A 376 21.20 -12.36 30.69
N ILE A 377 21.23 -11.56 29.63
CA ILE A 377 22.43 -11.35 28.79
C ILE A 377 23.57 -10.76 29.63
N LYS A 378 23.30 -9.75 30.47
CA LYS A 378 24.28 -9.19 31.40
C LYS A 378 24.78 -10.23 32.42
N LYS A 379 23.92 -11.15 32.86
CA LYS A 379 24.33 -12.28 33.73
C LYS A 379 25.22 -13.26 32.98
N TRP A 380 24.88 -13.61 31.73
CA TRP A 380 25.69 -14.49 30.89
C TRP A 380 27.04 -13.88 30.56
N GLU A 381 27.12 -12.58 30.30
CA GLU A 381 28.38 -11.86 30.10
C GLU A 381 29.28 -11.98 31.34
N LYS A 382 28.74 -11.72 32.53
CA LYS A 382 29.48 -11.90 33.80
C LYS A 382 29.92 -13.35 34.01
N GLN A 383 29.06 -14.31 33.72
CA GLN A 383 29.40 -15.74 33.83
C GLN A 383 30.49 -16.15 32.82
N LEU A 384 30.45 -15.60 31.60
CA LEU A 384 31.45 -15.87 30.58
C LEU A 384 32.82 -15.32 30.97
N VAL A 385 32.88 -14.11 31.57
CA VAL A 385 34.13 -13.57 32.13
C VAL A 385 34.69 -14.44 33.26
N ILE A 386 33.82 -15.01 34.11
CA ILE A 386 34.26 -15.94 35.15
C ILE A 386 34.83 -17.22 34.53
N VAL A 387 34.14 -17.79 33.54
CA VAL A 387 34.59 -19.00 32.83
C VAL A 387 35.89 -18.73 32.07
N GLU A 388 36.05 -17.56 31.46
CA GLU A 388 37.29 -17.14 30.80
C GLU A 388 38.45 -17.11 31.79
N LYS A 389 38.25 -16.45 32.94
CA LYS A 389 39.25 -16.39 34.01
C LYS A 389 39.58 -17.77 34.57
N ASP A 390 38.60 -18.64 34.73
CA ASP A 390 38.82 -20.01 35.19
C ASP A 390 39.50 -20.87 34.12
N MET A 391 39.26 -20.60 32.83
CA MET A 391 39.98 -21.22 31.71
C MET A 391 41.42 -20.72 31.62
N GLU A 392 41.70 -19.45 31.90
CA GLU A 392 43.08 -18.92 32.05
C GLU A 392 43.82 -19.59 33.21
N LYS A 393 43.16 -19.79 34.37
CA LYS A 393 43.73 -20.57 35.48
C LYS A 393 43.95 -22.03 35.10
N ALA A 394 43.00 -22.64 34.39
CA ALA A 394 43.11 -24.03 33.94
C ALA A 394 44.24 -24.20 32.92
N THR A 395 44.43 -23.25 32.00
CA THR A 395 45.50 -23.30 31.00
C THR A 395 46.87 -23.03 31.62
N THR A 396 46.99 -22.08 32.56
CA THR A 396 48.24 -21.85 33.31
C THR A 396 48.62 -23.06 34.19
N THR A 397 47.65 -23.68 34.87
CA THR A 397 47.89 -24.91 35.64
C THR A 397 48.21 -26.10 34.71
N MET A 398 47.57 -26.21 33.55
CA MET A 398 47.90 -27.21 32.53
C MET A 398 49.32 -26.99 31.98
N HIS A 399 49.73 -25.75 31.75
CA HIS A 399 51.09 -25.43 31.31
C HIS A 399 52.14 -25.71 32.40
N SER A 400 51.86 -25.44 33.68
CA SER A 400 52.75 -25.85 34.77
C SER A 400 52.83 -27.37 34.89
N ASN A 401 51.71 -28.07 34.76
CA ASN A 401 51.69 -29.54 34.78
C ASN A 401 52.47 -30.12 33.58
N MET A 402 52.29 -29.55 32.38
CA MET A 402 53.06 -29.93 31.18
C MET A 402 54.56 -29.73 31.39
N LYS A 403 54.99 -28.64 32.03
CA LYS A 403 56.40 -28.42 32.38
C LYS A 403 56.93 -29.48 33.33
N VAL A 404 56.18 -29.79 34.39
CA VAL A 404 56.58 -30.84 35.36
C VAL A 404 56.71 -32.20 34.66
N VAL A 405 55.72 -32.58 33.85
CA VAL A 405 55.77 -33.82 33.06
C VAL A 405 56.94 -33.80 32.07
N GLY A 406 57.20 -32.68 31.40
CA GLY A 406 58.33 -32.53 30.49
C GLY A 406 59.69 -32.64 31.20
N ASP A 407 59.82 -32.08 32.40
CA ASP A 407 61.04 -32.22 33.21
C ASP A 407 61.19 -33.65 33.73
N ASP A 408 60.10 -34.33 34.06
CA ASP A 408 60.13 -35.74 34.47
C ASP A 408 60.46 -36.68 33.29
N VAL A 409 59.95 -36.41 32.08
CA VAL A 409 60.35 -37.11 30.85
C VAL A 409 61.84 -36.89 30.57
N LYS A 410 62.35 -35.66 30.67
CA LYS A 410 63.80 -35.39 30.52
C LYS A 410 64.65 -36.15 31.54
N LYS A 411 64.18 -36.25 32.80
CA LYS A 411 64.88 -37.07 33.83
C LYS A 411 64.85 -38.55 33.47
N ILE A 412 63.75 -39.04 32.90
CA ILE A 412 63.65 -40.43 32.42
C ILE A 412 64.59 -40.64 31.23
N ASP A 413 64.59 -39.75 30.24
CA ASP A 413 65.50 -39.80 29.09
C ASP A 413 66.96 -39.79 29.55
N ALA A 414 67.34 -38.90 30.48
CA ALA A 414 68.69 -38.88 31.04
C ALA A 414 69.06 -40.16 31.80
N LYS A 415 68.09 -40.83 32.45
CA LYS A 415 68.31 -42.16 33.07
C LYS A 415 68.46 -43.24 32.01
N VAL A 416 67.66 -43.21 30.94
CA VAL A 416 67.76 -44.15 29.82
C VAL A 416 69.10 -43.98 29.09
N GLU A 417 69.55 -42.75 28.81
CA GLU A 417 70.86 -42.47 28.23
C GLU A 417 72.00 -42.96 29.13
N LYS A 418 71.90 -42.79 30.46
CA LYS A 418 72.87 -43.37 31.40
C LYS A 418 72.89 -44.90 31.39
N LEU A 419 71.73 -45.55 31.23
CA LEU A 419 71.65 -47.00 31.10
C LEU A 419 72.20 -47.49 29.76
N LEU A 420 71.98 -46.74 28.67
CA LEU A 420 72.51 -47.07 27.34
C LEU A 420 74.02 -46.85 27.25
N SER A 421 74.55 -45.79 27.86
CA SER A 421 76.00 -45.52 27.92
C SER A 421 76.75 -46.39 28.94
N GLY A 422 76.08 -46.85 30.00
CA GLY A 422 76.61 -47.83 30.94
C GLY A 422 76.63 -49.27 30.43
N GLY A 423 75.99 -49.55 29.29
CA GLY A 423 75.96 -50.86 28.63
C GLY A 423 77.06 -51.09 27.59
N SER A 424 77.95 -50.11 27.36
CA SER A 424 79.08 -50.20 26.42
C SER A 424 80.44 -50.19 27.13
N ALA A 425 80.62 -51.06 28.12
CA ALA A 425 81.91 -51.36 28.74
C ALA A 425 82.06 -52.87 28.93
#